data_AF-A0A927II67-F1
#
_entry.id   AF-A0A927II67-F1
#
_cell.length_a   1.000
_cell.length_b   1.000
_cell.length_c   1.000
_cell.angle_alpha   90.00
_cell.angle_beta   90.00
_cell.angle_gamma   90.00
#
_symmetry.space_group_name_H-M   'P 1'
#
loop_
_entity.id
_entity.type
_entity.pdbx_description
1 polymer ?
#
loop_
_entity_poly.entity_id
_entity_poly.type
_entity_poly.pdbx_seq_one_letter_code
_entity_poly.pdbx_strand_id
1 'polypeptide(L)'
;MKPASNSSANPSPAHSGTVPTLVIGLVMFIMGGCGMAYEYTLSKLASDILGNSVQQWAIVIAVMLFCMGLGAEIQRYISDRKVVDVLAYSQIALAVLGGFGPLAMLHVFSAFPSHFILTQYALVSAIGILVGFEIPLLTRINEQFSADVRSNLARILKMDYIGALIGALVWVFFLFRYFSMVQTSLLLALTTLASALLFIVTFKKRSRNSGRVIAAACVTMVLVSLGFAFERDWTESAEQRLYRDRIIFSETSKYQHVVLTESRDGSVSCYINGHLQFDGRDEHIYHEMLVHPAMSIAPRRERVLILGGGDGLALREVLKYDEVETVTLVDLDPVMTELAQNNEHFIRLNNDSLRDARVQSLENFAIEPTSEHLQINVTGRGALSQSVDQELPLVTVLNVDAAAFVAQAPGRYDVIIVDFPDPNSVELAKLYSQHFYGFLRQKLSADGIFVQQSTSPYHAKEAFLCIGRTITSAGFAAVPYHENVPSFGEWGWWIGGSETLYSEAKLRNTLANIPDLTAETRYLTPEMVRSSLQFGKSQLETNQTEISTITHPRIYNYYLEAWKHTRGIL
;
A
#
# COMPACT_ATOMS: atom_id res chain seq x y z
N MET A 1 -43.04 -31.42 76.25
CA MET A 1 -41.95 -32.41 76.17
C MET A 1 -41.52 -32.54 74.71
N LYS A 2 -40.20 -32.40 74.46
CA LYS A 2 -39.45 -32.56 73.19
C LYS A 2 -39.70 -33.91 72.46
N PRO A 3 -39.19 -34.16 71.23
CA PRO A 3 -38.62 -33.24 70.23
C PRO A 3 -39.01 -33.53 68.76
N ALA A 4 -38.49 -32.67 67.88
CA ALA A 4 -38.45 -32.71 66.42
C ALA A 4 -37.82 -33.97 65.80
N SER A 5 -38.26 -34.29 64.57
CA SER A 5 -37.53 -35.14 63.62
C SER A 5 -37.27 -34.37 62.32
N ASN A 6 -36.00 -34.08 62.07
CA ASN A 6 -35.44 -33.66 60.80
C ASN A 6 -35.79 -34.62 59.66
N SER A 7 -36.21 -34.10 58.50
CA SER A 7 -35.93 -34.76 57.22
C SER A 7 -35.33 -33.74 56.24
N SER A 8 -34.01 -33.82 56.14
CA SER A 8 -33.13 -33.51 55.00
C SER A 8 -33.66 -32.52 53.94
N ALA A 9 -33.18 -31.29 54.03
CA ALA A 9 -32.99 -30.44 52.86
C ALA A 9 -32.10 -31.18 51.84
N ASN A 10 -32.63 -31.41 50.64
CA ASN A 10 -31.79 -31.74 49.49
C ASN A 10 -30.82 -30.58 49.24
N PRO A 11 -29.51 -30.82 49.11
CA PRO A 11 -28.59 -29.77 48.74
C PRO A 11 -28.93 -29.31 47.33
N SER A 12 -29.14 -28.00 47.19
CA SER A 12 -29.16 -27.29 45.92
C SER A 12 -27.88 -27.66 45.13
N PRO A 13 -27.94 -27.95 43.82
CA PRO A 13 -26.73 -28.22 43.05
C PRO A 13 -25.97 -26.89 42.89
N ALA A 14 -24.99 -26.67 43.76
CA ALA A 14 -24.05 -25.58 43.67
C ALA A 14 -22.94 -25.89 42.64
N HIS A 15 -22.73 -24.94 41.72
CA HIS A 15 -21.44 -24.60 41.09
C HIS A 15 -20.70 -25.56 40.13
N SER A 16 -21.32 -26.53 39.47
CA SER A 16 -20.61 -27.38 38.47
C SER A 16 -20.45 -26.77 37.05
N GLY A 17 -20.92 -25.54 36.78
CA GLY A 17 -21.03 -24.98 35.43
C GLY A 17 -20.13 -23.78 35.06
N THR A 18 -19.28 -23.27 35.94
CA THR A 18 -18.52 -22.00 35.70
C THR A 18 -17.41 -22.14 34.67
N VAL A 19 -16.66 -23.25 34.70
CA VAL A 19 -15.52 -23.48 33.79
C VAL A 19 -15.96 -23.67 32.33
N PRO A 20 -16.97 -24.49 32.00
CA PRO A 20 -17.45 -24.63 30.62
C PRO A 20 -17.94 -23.31 30.01
N THR A 21 -18.67 -22.49 30.78
CA THR A 21 -19.17 -21.20 30.30
C THR A 21 -18.05 -20.18 30.08
N LEU A 22 -17.00 -20.20 30.91
CA LEU A 22 -15.83 -19.34 30.71
C LEU A 22 -15.03 -19.75 29.47
N VAL A 23 -14.84 -21.05 29.23
CA VAL A 23 -14.18 -21.57 28.02
C VAL A 23 -14.98 -21.21 26.76
N ILE A 24 -16.31 -21.34 26.79
CA ILE A 24 -17.18 -20.91 25.67
C ILE A 24 -17.00 -19.42 25.38
N GLY A 25 -16.96 -18.57 26.41
CA GLY A 25 -16.72 -17.15 26.25
C GLY A 25 -15.34 -16.85 25.64
N LEU A 26 -14.29 -17.52 26.12
CA LEU A 26 -12.93 -17.35 25.60
C LEU A 26 -12.80 -17.81 24.14
N VAL A 27 -13.38 -18.97 23.80
CA VAL A 27 -13.40 -19.48 22.42
C VAL A 27 -14.13 -18.48 21.51
N MET A 28 -15.29 -17.96 21.94
CA MET A 28 -16.01 -16.93 21.16
C MET A 28 -15.18 -15.66 20.97
N PHE A 29 -14.47 -15.20 22.01
CA PHE A 29 -13.58 -14.05 21.92
C PHE A 29 -12.43 -14.27 20.92
N ILE A 30 -11.77 -15.43 20.97
CA ILE A 30 -10.67 -15.76 20.06
C ILE A 30 -11.18 -15.86 18.62
N MET A 31 -12.32 -16.55 18.41
CA MET A 31 -12.88 -16.74 17.08
C MET A 31 -13.39 -15.43 16.47
N GLY A 32 -14.09 -14.60 17.23
CA GLY A 32 -14.51 -13.26 16.76
C GLY A 32 -13.32 -12.40 16.34
N GLY A 33 -12.22 -12.45 17.11
CA GLY A 33 -10.98 -11.76 16.75
C GLY A 33 -10.30 -12.32 15.50
N CYS A 34 -10.19 -13.65 15.38
CA CYS A 34 -9.58 -14.30 14.22
C CYS A 34 -10.43 -14.13 12.95
N GLY A 35 -11.75 -14.24 13.05
CA GLY A 35 -12.69 -14.04 11.93
C GLY A 35 -12.55 -12.65 11.33
N MET A 36 -12.55 -11.61 12.17
CA MET A 36 -12.34 -10.23 11.73
C MET A 36 -10.95 -10.03 11.10
N ALA A 37 -9.92 -10.61 11.70
CA ALA A 37 -8.55 -10.48 11.20
C ALA A 37 -8.33 -11.22 9.86
N TYR A 38 -8.97 -12.37 9.64
CA TYR A 38 -8.98 -13.02 8.32
C TYR A 38 -9.68 -12.18 7.26
N GLU A 39 -10.82 -11.58 7.60
CA GLU A 39 -11.55 -10.68 6.71
C GLU A 39 -10.65 -9.53 6.23
N TYR A 40 -9.93 -8.90 7.16
CA TYR A 40 -9.02 -7.80 6.86
C TYR A 40 -7.83 -8.25 6.03
N THR A 41 -7.24 -9.40 6.36
CA THR A 41 -6.09 -9.95 5.62
C THR A 41 -6.47 -10.22 4.16
N LEU A 42 -7.61 -10.84 3.91
CA LEU A 42 -8.08 -11.14 2.55
C LEU A 42 -8.52 -9.88 1.79
N SER A 43 -9.19 -8.95 2.46
CA SER A 43 -9.60 -7.67 1.87
C SER A 43 -8.39 -6.82 1.46
N LYS A 44 -7.38 -6.75 2.33
CA LYS A 44 -6.13 -6.02 2.06
C LYS A 44 -5.36 -6.66 0.91
N LEU A 45 -5.14 -7.97 0.93
CA LEU A 45 -4.44 -8.66 -0.16
C LEU A 45 -5.15 -8.49 -1.51
N ALA A 46 -6.47 -8.60 -1.55
CA ALA A 46 -7.25 -8.38 -2.77
C ALA A 46 -7.17 -6.92 -3.25
N SER A 47 -7.16 -5.96 -2.33
CA SER A 47 -7.02 -4.54 -2.65
C SER A 47 -5.66 -4.24 -3.27
N ASP A 48 -4.60 -4.83 -2.72
CA ASP A 48 -3.23 -4.59 -3.17
C ASP A 48 -2.99 -5.23 -4.54
N ILE A 49 -3.59 -6.39 -4.81
CA ILE A 49 -3.48 -7.07 -6.11
C ILE A 49 -4.36 -6.42 -7.19
N LEU A 50 -5.59 -6.00 -6.86
CA LEU A 50 -6.54 -5.48 -7.85
C LEU A 50 -6.47 -3.95 -8.02
N GLY A 51 -5.80 -3.25 -7.11
CA GLY A 51 -5.59 -1.79 -7.14
C GLY A 51 -6.82 -0.95 -6.76
N ASN A 52 -7.98 -1.56 -6.47
CA ASN A 52 -9.21 -0.85 -6.09
C ASN A 52 -9.61 -1.18 -4.66
N SER A 53 -9.04 -0.44 -3.70
CA SER A 53 -9.22 -0.69 -2.26
C SER A 53 -10.69 -0.61 -1.84
N VAL A 54 -11.36 0.51 -2.08
CA VAL A 54 -12.73 0.73 -1.58
C VAL A 54 -13.71 -0.35 -2.06
N GLN A 55 -13.66 -0.71 -3.34
CA GLN A 55 -14.57 -1.71 -3.90
C GLN A 55 -14.28 -3.11 -3.31
N GLN A 56 -13.02 -3.50 -3.19
CA GLN A 56 -12.66 -4.83 -2.69
C GLN A 56 -13.06 -5.01 -1.23
N TRP A 57 -12.77 -4.02 -0.37
CA TRP A 57 -13.21 -4.06 1.02
C TRP A 57 -14.73 -4.17 1.13
N ALA A 58 -15.49 -3.37 0.37
CA ALA A 58 -16.95 -3.40 0.43
C ALA A 58 -17.55 -4.75 -0.03
N ILE A 59 -17.04 -5.33 -1.12
CA ILE A 59 -17.56 -6.60 -1.64
C ILE A 59 -17.18 -7.76 -0.72
N VAL A 60 -15.95 -7.82 -0.21
CA VAL A 60 -15.52 -8.88 0.71
C VAL A 60 -16.37 -8.87 1.98
N ILE A 61 -16.58 -7.71 2.60
CA ILE A 61 -17.47 -7.55 3.75
C ILE A 61 -18.89 -8.06 3.42
N ALA A 62 -19.46 -7.62 2.29
CA ALA A 62 -20.83 -7.98 1.92
C ALA A 62 -21.00 -9.49 1.67
N VAL A 63 -20.08 -10.10 0.92
CA VAL A 63 -20.09 -11.54 0.63
C VAL A 63 -19.88 -12.34 1.91
N MET A 64 -18.94 -11.93 2.76
CA MET A 64 -18.65 -12.61 4.01
C MET A 64 -19.86 -12.59 4.95
N LEU A 65 -20.50 -11.43 5.16
CA LEU A 65 -21.70 -11.29 5.99
C LEU A 65 -22.86 -12.13 5.46
N PHE A 66 -23.08 -12.15 4.14
CA PHE A 66 -24.09 -13.00 3.52
C PHE A 66 -23.81 -14.48 3.78
N CYS A 67 -22.57 -14.93 3.57
CA CYS A 67 -22.13 -16.29 3.81
C CYS A 67 -22.17 -16.69 5.29
N MET A 68 -21.90 -15.77 6.22
CA MET A 68 -22.12 -15.97 7.65
C MET A 68 -23.58 -16.25 7.97
N GLY A 69 -24.51 -15.51 7.33
CA GLY A 69 -25.94 -15.78 7.42
C GLY A 69 -26.31 -17.19 6.92
N LEU A 70 -25.78 -17.60 5.78
CA LEU A 70 -25.97 -18.96 5.25
C LEU A 70 -25.40 -20.02 6.20
N GLY A 71 -24.22 -19.78 6.79
CA GLY A 71 -23.63 -20.65 7.80
C GLY A 71 -24.57 -20.84 9.00
N ALA A 72 -25.09 -19.74 9.53
CA ALA A 72 -26.01 -19.74 10.66
C ALA A 72 -27.33 -20.48 10.39
N GLU A 73 -27.75 -20.56 9.13
CA GLU A 73 -28.89 -21.36 8.70
C GLU A 73 -28.54 -22.85 8.53
N ILE A 74 -27.46 -23.16 7.80
CA ILE A 74 -26.99 -24.53 7.52
C ILE A 74 -26.77 -25.33 8.81
N GLN A 75 -26.28 -24.68 9.86
CA GLN A 75 -26.02 -25.38 11.13
C GLN A 75 -27.27 -26.03 11.75
N ARG A 76 -28.49 -25.57 11.41
CA ARG A 76 -29.75 -26.12 11.93
C ARG A 76 -29.95 -27.59 11.55
N TYR A 77 -29.35 -28.03 10.44
CA TYR A 77 -29.39 -29.42 9.99
C TYR A 77 -28.38 -30.33 10.73
N ILE A 78 -27.50 -29.76 11.56
CA ILE A 78 -26.55 -30.52 12.38
C ILE A 78 -27.28 -31.05 13.62
N SER A 79 -27.23 -32.37 13.82
CA SER A 79 -27.76 -33.02 15.03
C SER A 79 -27.02 -32.60 16.29
N ASP A 80 -27.75 -32.38 17.40
CA ASP A 80 -27.20 -32.01 18.72
C ASP A 80 -26.07 -32.91 19.20
N ARG A 81 -26.10 -34.20 18.81
CA ARG A 81 -25.07 -35.19 19.18
C ARG A 81 -23.71 -34.93 18.52
N LYS A 82 -23.66 -34.14 17.44
CA LYS A 82 -22.45 -33.85 16.67
C LYS A 82 -21.97 -32.41 16.82
N VAL A 83 -22.71 -31.54 17.52
CA VAL A 83 -22.43 -30.09 17.59
C VAL A 83 -21.02 -29.79 18.09
N VAL A 84 -20.54 -30.48 19.13
CA VAL A 84 -19.17 -30.32 19.64
C VAL A 84 -18.11 -30.72 18.61
N ASP A 85 -18.31 -31.85 17.92
CA ASP A 85 -17.38 -32.31 16.89
C ASP A 85 -17.36 -31.36 15.70
N VAL A 86 -18.53 -30.91 15.24
CA VAL A 86 -18.64 -30.02 14.08
C VAL A 86 -18.02 -28.66 14.37
N LEU A 87 -18.25 -28.08 15.56
CA LEU A 87 -17.62 -26.81 15.93
C LEU A 87 -16.09 -26.91 16.02
N ALA A 88 -15.56 -28.04 16.49
CA ALA A 88 -14.11 -28.24 16.51
C ALA A 88 -13.54 -28.44 15.10
N TYR A 89 -14.21 -29.20 14.24
CA TYR A 89 -13.80 -29.35 12.85
C TYR A 89 -13.96 -28.06 12.03
N SER A 90 -14.96 -27.22 12.31
CA SER A 90 -15.13 -25.94 11.64
C SER A 90 -13.98 -24.99 11.99
N GLN A 91 -13.52 -24.96 13.25
CA GLN A 91 -12.33 -24.20 13.64
C GLN A 91 -11.05 -24.71 12.95
N ILE A 92 -10.86 -26.04 12.85
CA ILE A 92 -9.72 -26.61 12.13
C ILE A 92 -9.78 -26.22 10.64
N ALA A 93 -10.96 -26.32 10.01
CA ALA A 93 -11.16 -25.93 8.62
C ALA A 93 -10.92 -24.42 8.42
N LEU A 94 -11.39 -23.59 9.35
CA LEU A 94 -11.18 -22.14 9.35
C LEU A 94 -9.68 -21.81 9.45
N ALA A 95 -8.94 -22.52 10.31
CA ALA A 95 -7.50 -22.34 10.42
C ALA A 95 -6.76 -22.71 9.11
N VAL A 96 -7.19 -23.77 8.42
CA VAL A 96 -6.58 -24.16 7.14
C VAL A 96 -6.90 -23.14 6.05
N LEU A 97 -8.18 -22.81 5.86
CA LEU A 97 -8.62 -21.89 4.79
C LEU A 97 -8.17 -20.46 5.04
N GLY A 98 -8.31 -19.98 6.27
CA GLY A 98 -7.85 -18.65 6.66
C GLY A 98 -6.33 -18.55 6.64
N GLY A 99 -5.62 -19.55 7.20
CA GLY A 99 -4.16 -19.56 7.31
C GLY A 99 -3.43 -19.63 5.97
N PHE A 100 -3.79 -20.60 5.13
CA PHE A 100 -3.17 -20.79 3.81
C PHE A 100 -3.87 -20.00 2.68
N GLY A 101 -4.96 -19.31 3.00
CA GLY A 101 -5.74 -18.52 2.04
C GLY A 101 -4.92 -17.48 1.27
N PRO A 102 -4.19 -16.59 1.96
CA PRO A 102 -3.32 -15.60 1.30
C PRO A 102 -2.26 -16.22 0.37
N LEU A 103 -1.61 -17.30 0.80
CA LEU A 103 -0.66 -18.05 -0.04
C LEU A 103 -1.32 -18.62 -1.28
N ALA A 104 -2.51 -19.23 -1.13
CA ALA A 104 -3.26 -19.78 -2.25
C ALA A 104 -3.67 -18.67 -3.25
N MET A 105 -4.09 -17.51 -2.74
CA MET A 105 -4.42 -16.35 -3.57
C MET A 105 -3.21 -15.84 -4.35
N LEU A 106 -2.04 -15.68 -3.71
CA LEU A 106 -0.80 -15.28 -4.37
C LEU A 106 -0.36 -16.29 -5.43
N HIS A 107 -0.45 -17.59 -5.14
CA HIS A 107 -0.13 -18.62 -6.11
C HIS A 107 -1.07 -18.62 -7.31
N VAL A 108 -2.38 -18.52 -7.09
CA VAL A 108 -3.35 -18.42 -8.19
C VAL A 108 -3.14 -17.14 -8.98
N PHE A 109 -2.87 -16.01 -8.33
CA PHE A 109 -2.54 -14.77 -9.03
C PHE A 109 -1.31 -14.95 -9.93
N SER A 110 -0.26 -15.59 -9.43
CA SER A 110 0.98 -15.80 -10.19
C SER A 110 0.87 -16.81 -11.33
N ALA A 111 0.07 -17.88 -11.18
CA ALA A 111 0.03 -18.99 -12.12
C ALA A 111 -1.21 -18.97 -13.04
N PHE A 112 -2.33 -18.47 -12.54
CA PHE A 112 -3.63 -18.43 -13.22
C PHE A 112 -4.36 -17.11 -12.95
N PRO A 113 -3.84 -15.94 -13.41
CA PRO A 113 -4.39 -14.63 -13.07
C PRO A 113 -5.91 -14.50 -13.33
N SER A 114 -6.40 -15.13 -14.40
CA SER A 114 -7.82 -15.15 -14.78
C SER A 114 -8.75 -15.81 -13.75
N HIS A 115 -8.22 -16.63 -12.85
CA HIS A 115 -8.97 -17.35 -11.82
C HIS A 115 -8.87 -16.70 -10.43
N PHE A 116 -8.15 -15.58 -10.30
CA PHE A 116 -7.92 -14.91 -9.03
C PHE A 116 -9.23 -14.50 -8.34
N ILE A 117 -10.10 -13.77 -9.05
CA ILE A 117 -11.37 -13.24 -8.51
C ILE A 117 -12.28 -14.39 -8.04
N LEU A 118 -12.35 -15.47 -8.82
CA LEU A 118 -13.12 -16.66 -8.46
C LEU A 118 -12.57 -17.30 -7.18
N THR A 119 -11.25 -17.45 -7.09
CA THR A 119 -10.59 -18.06 -5.92
C THR A 119 -10.78 -17.21 -4.66
N GLN A 120 -10.61 -15.90 -4.79
CA GLN A 120 -10.83 -14.94 -3.70
C GLN A 120 -12.25 -15.08 -3.13
N TYR A 121 -13.28 -14.97 -3.97
CA TYR A 121 -14.66 -15.03 -3.48
C TYR A 121 -15.07 -16.43 -3.03
N ALA A 122 -14.50 -17.50 -3.60
CA ALA A 122 -14.70 -18.86 -3.08
C ALA A 122 -14.12 -19.01 -1.67
N LEU A 123 -12.91 -18.48 -1.42
CA LEU A 123 -12.26 -18.51 -0.12
C LEU A 123 -13.03 -17.68 0.92
N VAL A 124 -13.38 -16.43 0.59
CA VAL A 124 -14.17 -15.53 1.44
C VAL A 124 -15.51 -16.17 1.78
N SER A 125 -16.19 -16.78 0.80
CA SER A 125 -17.47 -17.46 1.03
C SER A 125 -17.33 -18.66 1.96
N ALA A 126 -16.30 -19.48 1.78
CA ALA A 126 -16.05 -20.64 2.62
C ALA A 126 -15.73 -20.25 4.08
N ILE A 127 -14.88 -19.24 4.26
CA ILE A 127 -14.55 -18.68 5.58
C ILE A 127 -15.80 -18.07 6.23
N GLY A 128 -16.57 -17.28 5.50
CA GLY A 128 -17.82 -16.68 5.99
C GLY A 128 -18.81 -17.73 6.47
N ILE A 129 -19.02 -18.83 5.72
CA ILE A 129 -19.88 -19.94 6.15
C ILE A 129 -19.37 -20.58 7.46
N LEU A 130 -18.06 -20.82 7.59
CA LEU A 130 -17.48 -21.43 8.78
C LEU A 130 -17.60 -20.53 10.01
N VAL A 131 -17.35 -19.23 9.88
CA VAL A 131 -17.57 -18.24 10.95
C VAL A 131 -19.06 -18.18 11.31
N GLY A 132 -19.95 -18.26 10.31
CA GLY A 132 -21.40 -18.29 10.52
C GLY A 132 -21.91 -19.47 11.38
N PHE A 133 -21.14 -20.57 11.48
CA PHE A 133 -21.50 -21.70 12.34
C PHE A 133 -21.32 -21.40 13.83
N GLU A 134 -20.45 -20.47 14.18
CA GLU A 134 -19.87 -20.35 15.51
C GLU A 134 -20.88 -19.95 16.59
N ILE A 135 -21.54 -18.80 16.41
CA ILE A 135 -22.49 -18.26 17.40
C ILE A 135 -23.65 -19.24 17.64
N PRO A 136 -24.32 -19.79 16.61
CA PRO A 136 -25.43 -20.72 16.85
C PRO A 136 -25.00 -22.05 17.49
N LEU A 137 -23.87 -22.63 17.07
CA LEU A 137 -23.39 -23.89 17.65
C LEU A 137 -22.95 -23.70 19.10
N LEU A 138 -22.22 -22.62 19.41
CA LEU A 138 -21.83 -22.31 20.80
C LEU A 138 -23.04 -22.02 21.67
N THR A 139 -24.06 -21.34 21.14
CA THR A 139 -25.32 -21.09 21.86
C THR A 139 -26.01 -22.41 22.22
N ARG A 140 -26.15 -23.33 21.26
CA ARG A 140 -26.73 -24.68 21.48
C ARG A 140 -25.94 -25.52 22.48
N ILE A 141 -24.62 -25.37 22.54
CA ILE A 141 -23.77 -26.02 23.54
C ILE A 141 -24.02 -25.38 24.92
N ASN A 142 -24.04 -24.05 25.00
CA ASN A 142 -24.16 -23.31 26.26
C ASN A 142 -25.54 -23.44 26.91
N GLU A 143 -26.61 -23.60 26.12
CA GLU A 143 -27.97 -23.89 26.60
C GLU A 143 -28.04 -25.15 27.50
N GLN A 144 -27.06 -26.05 27.38
CA GLN A 144 -26.97 -27.26 28.20
C GLN A 144 -26.34 -27.01 29.59
N PHE A 145 -25.75 -25.82 29.83
CA PHE A 145 -24.99 -25.50 31.05
C PHE A 145 -25.62 -24.41 31.91
N SER A 146 -26.51 -23.58 31.36
CA SER A 146 -27.08 -22.43 32.06
C SER A 146 -28.57 -22.29 31.72
N ALA A 147 -29.42 -22.19 32.76
CA ALA A 147 -30.88 -22.22 32.63
C ALA A 147 -31.51 -20.96 32.00
N ASP A 148 -30.76 -19.87 31.87
CA ASP A 148 -31.23 -18.61 31.27
C ASP A 148 -30.61 -18.37 29.88
N VAL A 149 -31.34 -18.76 28.84
CA VAL A 149 -30.92 -18.66 27.43
C VAL A 149 -30.64 -17.22 27.01
N ARG A 150 -31.38 -16.24 27.55
CA ARG A 150 -31.26 -14.83 27.13
C ARG A 150 -29.95 -14.20 27.60
N SER A 151 -29.59 -14.39 28.87
CA SER A 151 -28.34 -13.85 29.41
C SER A 151 -27.10 -14.55 28.85
N ASN A 152 -27.22 -15.81 28.45
CA ASN A 152 -26.16 -16.58 27.79
C ASN A 152 -25.87 -16.11 26.37
N LEU A 153 -26.90 -15.93 25.55
CA LEU A 153 -26.75 -15.43 24.19
C LEU A 153 -26.11 -14.03 24.20
N ALA A 154 -26.58 -13.16 25.10
CA ALA A 154 -25.98 -11.84 25.29
C ALA A 154 -24.49 -11.90 25.68
N ARG A 155 -24.09 -12.90 26.49
CA ARG A 155 -22.68 -13.09 26.88
C ARG A 155 -21.83 -13.58 25.70
N ILE A 156 -22.34 -14.50 24.89
CA ILE A 156 -21.63 -15.00 23.70
C ILE A 156 -21.42 -13.84 22.71
N LEU A 157 -22.49 -13.11 22.37
CA LEU A 157 -22.41 -11.94 21.48
C LEU A 157 -21.47 -10.86 22.02
N LYS A 158 -21.51 -10.60 23.34
CA LYS A 158 -20.57 -9.67 23.97
C LYS A 158 -19.12 -10.11 23.75
N MET A 159 -18.81 -11.38 23.96
CA MET A 159 -17.44 -11.89 23.80
C MET A 159 -17.00 -11.84 22.34
N ASP A 160 -17.90 -12.11 21.40
CA ASP A 160 -17.66 -11.97 19.96
C ASP A 160 -17.29 -10.52 19.59
N TYR A 161 -18.12 -9.55 19.97
CA TYR A 161 -17.87 -8.13 19.64
C TYR A 161 -16.59 -7.57 20.28
N ILE A 162 -16.28 -7.97 21.52
CA ILE A 162 -15.02 -7.60 22.18
C ILE A 162 -13.84 -8.28 21.47
N GLY A 163 -14.00 -9.54 21.07
CA GLY A 163 -13.04 -10.31 20.29
C GLY A 163 -12.73 -9.64 18.96
N ALA A 164 -13.75 -9.32 18.17
CA ALA A 164 -13.64 -8.67 16.87
C ALA A 164 -12.95 -7.30 16.97
N LEU A 165 -13.31 -6.48 17.97
CA LEU A 165 -12.66 -5.19 18.20
C LEU A 165 -11.17 -5.35 18.55
N ILE A 166 -10.84 -6.21 19.50
CA ILE A 166 -9.43 -6.43 19.89
C ILE A 166 -8.65 -7.05 18.74
N GLY A 167 -9.24 -8.02 18.02
CA GLY A 167 -8.66 -8.64 16.84
C GLY A 167 -8.35 -7.63 15.74
N ALA A 168 -9.28 -6.73 15.44
CA ALA A 168 -9.07 -5.63 14.49
C ALA A 168 -7.93 -4.70 14.92
N LEU A 169 -7.90 -4.28 16.18
CA LEU A 169 -6.83 -3.40 16.70
C LEU A 169 -5.46 -4.09 16.71
N VAL A 170 -5.39 -5.36 17.13
CA VAL A 170 -4.17 -6.16 17.10
C VAL A 170 -3.70 -6.36 15.66
N TRP A 171 -4.62 -6.58 14.72
CA TRP A 171 -4.29 -6.71 13.31
C TRP A 171 -3.67 -5.42 12.76
N VAL A 172 -4.30 -4.27 12.99
CA VAL A 172 -3.85 -2.95 12.48
C VAL A 172 -2.54 -2.49 13.12
N PHE A 173 -2.43 -2.54 14.45
CA PHE A 173 -1.31 -1.91 15.16
C PHE A 173 -0.15 -2.84 15.48
N PHE A 174 -0.36 -4.16 15.49
CA PHE A 174 0.66 -5.13 15.89
C PHE A 174 1.00 -6.11 14.78
N LEU A 175 0.05 -6.89 14.26
CA LEU A 175 0.35 -7.97 13.31
C LEU A 175 0.97 -7.42 12.03
N PHE A 176 0.34 -6.43 11.40
CA PHE A 176 0.84 -5.85 10.15
C PHE A 176 2.16 -5.06 10.30
N ARG A 177 2.54 -4.70 11.52
CA ARG A 177 3.81 -4.01 11.79
C ARG A 177 5.01 -4.96 11.84
N TYR A 178 4.81 -6.18 12.30
CA TYR A 178 5.91 -7.13 12.58
C TYR A 178 5.87 -8.38 11.70
N PHE A 179 4.75 -8.65 11.03
CA PHE A 179 4.55 -9.86 10.26
C PHE A 179 4.00 -9.53 8.87
N SER A 180 4.40 -10.31 7.87
CA SER A 180 3.81 -10.24 6.52
C SER A 180 2.33 -10.68 6.55
N MET A 181 1.58 -10.45 5.46
CA MET A 181 0.17 -10.88 5.39
C MET A 181 0.02 -12.40 5.53
N VAL A 182 0.93 -13.16 4.94
CA VAL A 182 0.95 -14.63 5.01
C VAL A 182 1.33 -15.10 6.42
N GLN A 183 2.35 -14.50 7.04
CA GLN A 183 2.71 -14.82 8.43
C GLN A 183 1.55 -14.49 9.38
N THR A 184 0.90 -13.35 9.17
CA THR A 184 -0.28 -12.92 9.93
C THR A 184 -1.40 -13.96 9.84
N SER A 185 -1.76 -14.44 8.65
CA SER A 185 -2.81 -15.46 8.50
C SER A 185 -2.43 -16.79 9.16
N LEU A 186 -1.18 -17.21 9.04
CA LEU A 186 -0.68 -18.43 9.68
C LEU A 186 -0.66 -18.34 11.22
N LEU A 187 -0.33 -17.17 11.79
CA LEU A 187 -0.43 -16.93 13.24
C LEU A 187 -1.88 -16.98 13.74
N LEU A 188 -2.83 -16.42 12.97
CA LEU A 188 -4.26 -16.53 13.27
C LEU A 188 -4.72 -17.99 13.19
N ALA A 189 -4.16 -18.78 12.27
CA ALA A 189 -4.46 -20.21 12.17
C ALA A 189 -3.96 -20.98 13.38
N LEU A 190 -2.74 -20.71 13.85
CA LEU A 190 -2.22 -21.30 15.10
C LEU A 190 -3.09 -20.93 16.31
N THR A 191 -3.54 -19.68 16.39
CA THR A 191 -4.42 -19.18 17.46
C THR A 191 -5.79 -19.87 17.42
N THR A 192 -6.34 -20.03 16.21
CA THR A 192 -7.62 -20.73 15.99
C THR A 192 -7.51 -22.23 16.36
N LEU A 193 -6.39 -22.88 16.01
CA LEU A 193 -6.13 -24.28 16.37
C LEU A 193 -5.91 -24.48 17.87
N ALA A 194 -5.24 -23.54 18.54
CA ALA A 194 -5.11 -23.54 19.99
C ALA A 194 -6.48 -23.42 20.68
N SER A 195 -7.36 -22.55 20.17
CA SER A 195 -8.76 -22.46 20.61
C SER A 195 -9.53 -23.77 20.38
N ALA A 196 -9.39 -24.39 19.20
CA ALA A 196 -10.03 -25.65 18.88
C ALA A 196 -9.59 -26.79 19.81
N LEU A 197 -8.29 -26.86 20.13
CA LEU A 197 -7.72 -27.83 21.08
C LEU A 197 -8.24 -27.59 22.49
N LEU A 198 -8.23 -26.35 22.97
CA LEU A 198 -8.77 -25.99 24.28
C LEU A 198 -10.25 -26.39 24.39
N PHE A 199 -11.03 -26.10 23.36
CA PHE A 199 -12.44 -26.43 23.27
C PHE A 199 -12.65 -27.95 23.33
N ILE A 200 -12.01 -28.74 22.45
CA ILE A 200 -12.24 -30.19 22.39
C ILE A 200 -11.73 -30.94 23.63
N VAL A 201 -10.65 -30.46 24.27
CA VAL A 201 -10.17 -31.04 25.54
C VAL A 201 -11.16 -30.79 26.66
N THR A 202 -11.73 -29.58 26.75
CA THR A 202 -12.74 -29.23 27.76
C THR A 202 -14.03 -30.04 27.57
N PHE A 203 -14.50 -30.20 26.33
CA PHE A 203 -15.74 -30.91 26.00
C PHE A 203 -15.52 -32.37 25.55
N LYS A 204 -14.36 -32.97 25.88
CA LYS A 204 -13.93 -34.31 25.43
C LYS A 204 -14.97 -35.40 25.68
N LYS A 205 -15.68 -35.36 26.82
CA LYS A 205 -16.71 -36.34 27.20
C LYS A 205 -17.99 -36.24 26.38
N ARG A 206 -18.24 -35.10 25.73
CA ARG A 206 -19.43 -34.82 24.93
C ARG A 206 -19.20 -35.03 23.43
N SER A 207 -17.95 -34.95 23.01
CA SER A 207 -17.50 -35.30 21.68
C SER A 207 -17.58 -36.81 21.43
N ARG A 208 -18.07 -37.21 20.25
CA ARG A 208 -18.14 -38.63 19.85
C ARG A 208 -16.76 -39.15 19.43
N ASN A 209 -15.93 -38.28 18.86
CA ASN A 209 -14.68 -38.63 18.20
C ASN A 209 -13.49 -37.78 18.67
N SER A 210 -13.44 -37.41 19.95
CA SER A 210 -12.46 -36.46 20.48
C SER A 210 -11.01 -36.80 20.15
N GLY A 211 -10.65 -38.08 20.16
CA GLY A 211 -9.30 -38.53 19.75
C GLY A 211 -8.96 -38.18 18.30
N ARG A 212 -9.91 -38.33 17.36
CA ARG A 212 -9.73 -37.98 15.95
C ARG A 212 -9.65 -36.47 15.74
N VAL A 213 -10.48 -35.71 16.45
CA VAL A 213 -10.49 -34.24 16.38
C VAL A 213 -9.18 -33.67 16.92
N ILE A 214 -8.70 -34.16 18.08
CA ILE A 214 -7.42 -33.76 18.65
C ILE A 214 -6.28 -34.11 17.71
N ALA A 215 -6.26 -35.33 17.17
CA ALA A 215 -5.24 -35.74 16.19
C ALA A 215 -5.25 -34.84 14.95
N ALA A 216 -6.43 -34.54 14.39
CA ALA A 216 -6.58 -33.62 13.26
C ALA A 216 -6.04 -32.23 13.60
N ALA A 217 -6.43 -31.64 14.74
CA ALA A 217 -5.95 -30.33 15.16
C ALA A 217 -4.43 -30.30 15.37
N CYS A 218 -3.85 -31.33 15.99
CA CYS A 218 -2.40 -31.43 16.18
C CYS A 218 -1.65 -31.58 14.85
N VAL A 219 -2.14 -32.42 13.93
CA VAL A 219 -1.55 -32.58 12.59
C VAL A 219 -1.63 -31.26 11.82
N THR A 220 -2.79 -30.59 11.84
CA THR A 220 -2.94 -29.28 11.20
C THR A 220 -2.02 -28.24 11.84
N MET A 221 -1.83 -28.25 13.17
CA MET A 221 -0.92 -27.35 13.86
C MET A 221 0.53 -27.55 13.43
N VAL A 222 0.97 -28.80 13.25
CA VAL A 222 2.29 -29.11 12.67
C VAL A 222 2.38 -28.59 11.24
N LEU A 223 1.38 -28.84 10.40
CA LEU A 223 1.37 -28.36 9.01
C LEU A 223 1.40 -26.84 8.90
N VAL A 224 0.64 -26.12 9.73
CA VAL A 224 0.64 -24.65 9.79
C VAL A 224 1.98 -24.14 10.32
N SER A 225 2.58 -24.81 11.32
CA SER A 225 3.90 -24.43 11.84
C SER A 225 5.01 -24.62 10.81
N LEU A 226 4.95 -25.71 10.03
CA LEU A 226 5.83 -25.92 8.87
C LEU A 226 5.57 -24.85 7.81
N GLY A 227 4.30 -24.57 7.50
CA GLY A 227 3.92 -23.49 6.60
C GLY A 227 4.49 -22.14 7.03
N PHE A 228 4.51 -21.84 8.32
CA PHE A 228 5.11 -20.62 8.89
C PHE A 228 6.63 -20.61 8.85
N ALA A 229 7.29 -21.77 8.81
CA ALA A 229 8.75 -21.85 8.74
C ALA A 229 9.30 -21.77 7.29
N PHE A 230 8.46 -22.09 6.30
CA PHE A 230 8.80 -22.11 4.87
C PHE A 230 7.99 -21.11 4.05
N GLU A 231 7.24 -20.21 4.70
CA GLU A 231 6.37 -19.24 4.03
C GLU A 231 7.18 -18.30 3.14
N ARG A 232 8.37 -17.91 3.59
CA ARG A 232 9.25 -16.98 2.87
C ARG A 232 9.65 -17.55 1.51
N ASP A 233 10.12 -18.79 1.47
CA ASP A 233 10.50 -19.47 0.23
C ASP A 233 9.32 -19.59 -0.74
N TRP A 234 8.12 -19.87 -0.23
CA TRP A 234 6.91 -20.00 -1.06
C TRP A 234 6.43 -18.66 -1.60
N THR A 235 6.47 -17.61 -0.79
CA THR A 235 6.10 -16.26 -1.20
C THR A 235 7.10 -15.72 -2.22
N GLU A 236 8.41 -15.81 -1.97
CA GLU A 236 9.45 -15.38 -2.91
C GLU A 236 9.35 -16.15 -4.25
N SER A 237 9.09 -17.45 -4.19
CA SER A 237 8.87 -18.27 -5.40
C SER A 237 7.61 -17.90 -6.19
N ALA A 238 6.53 -17.49 -5.50
CA ALA A 238 5.31 -17.03 -6.14
C ALA A 238 5.49 -15.65 -6.77
N GLU A 239 6.16 -14.75 -6.05
CA GLU A 239 6.45 -13.38 -6.46
C GLU A 239 7.40 -13.35 -7.66
N GLN A 240 8.45 -14.17 -7.69
CA GLN A 240 9.37 -14.26 -8.82
C GLN A 240 8.66 -14.58 -10.14
N ARG A 241 7.51 -15.26 -10.13
CA ARG A 241 6.75 -15.54 -11.37
C ARG A 241 6.03 -14.31 -11.93
N LEU A 242 5.82 -13.29 -11.11
CA LEU A 242 5.21 -12.03 -11.53
C LEU A 242 6.20 -11.17 -12.34
N TYR A 243 7.50 -11.44 -12.21
CA TYR A 243 8.55 -10.67 -12.86
C TYR A 243 9.28 -11.53 -13.90
N ARG A 244 9.55 -10.93 -15.05
CA ARG A 244 10.31 -11.56 -16.13
C ARG A 244 11.77 -11.81 -15.72
N ASP A 245 12.35 -10.82 -15.06
CA ASP A 245 13.76 -10.79 -14.67
C ASP A 245 13.93 -11.21 -13.20
N ARG A 246 15.17 -11.55 -12.81
CA ARG A 246 15.44 -12.16 -11.49
C ARG A 246 15.27 -11.10 -10.39
N ILE A 247 14.47 -11.38 -9.36
CA ILE A 247 14.37 -10.54 -8.18
C ILE A 247 15.71 -10.59 -7.43
N ILE A 248 16.30 -9.41 -7.21
CA ILE A 248 17.53 -9.22 -6.43
C ILE A 248 17.26 -8.52 -5.09
N PHE A 249 16.10 -7.87 -4.95
CA PHE A 249 15.62 -7.25 -3.72
C PHE A 249 14.09 -7.22 -3.71
N SER A 250 13.47 -7.50 -2.57
CA SER A 250 12.03 -7.37 -2.36
C SER A 250 11.77 -7.02 -0.89
N GLU A 251 11.10 -5.89 -0.65
CA GLU A 251 10.76 -5.42 0.68
C GLU A 251 9.42 -4.69 0.69
N THR A 252 8.63 -4.90 1.75
CA THR A 252 7.36 -4.18 1.96
C THR A 252 7.53 -3.17 3.09
N SER A 253 7.49 -1.88 2.74
CA SER A 253 7.42 -0.78 3.70
C SER A 253 5.98 -0.59 4.18
N LYS A 254 5.79 0.34 5.13
CA LYS A 254 4.43 0.76 5.55
C LYS A 254 3.63 1.45 4.44
N TYR A 255 4.29 1.89 3.36
CA TYR A 255 3.66 2.66 2.28
C TYR A 255 3.45 1.81 1.04
N GLN A 256 4.41 0.95 0.71
CA GLN A 256 4.45 0.25 -0.58
C GLN A 256 5.37 -0.98 -0.55
N HIS A 257 5.23 -1.82 -1.57
CA HIS A 257 6.08 -2.96 -1.82
C HIS A 257 7.08 -2.65 -2.94
N VAL A 258 8.37 -2.67 -2.62
CA VAL A 258 9.47 -2.33 -3.54
C VAL A 258 10.17 -3.61 -3.98
N VAL A 259 10.28 -3.80 -5.30
CA VAL A 259 10.96 -4.96 -5.89
C VAL A 259 11.99 -4.48 -6.91
N LEU A 260 13.21 -5.01 -6.82
CA LEU A 260 14.25 -4.80 -7.81
C LEU A 260 14.51 -6.09 -8.57
N THR A 261 14.56 -6.00 -9.89
CA THR A 261 14.91 -7.12 -10.75
C THR A 261 16.17 -6.82 -11.55
N GLU A 262 16.98 -7.84 -11.77
CA GLU A 262 18.17 -7.77 -12.61
C GLU A 262 17.96 -8.61 -13.89
N SER A 263 18.10 -7.95 -15.04
CA SER A 263 18.08 -8.60 -16.35
C SER A 263 19.41 -9.27 -16.67
N ARG A 264 19.43 -10.12 -17.71
CA ARG A 264 20.62 -10.91 -18.07
C ARG A 264 21.86 -10.10 -18.46
N ASP A 265 21.66 -8.86 -18.90
CA ASP A 265 22.70 -7.88 -19.23
C ASP A 265 23.16 -7.06 -18.01
N GLY A 266 22.61 -7.32 -16.82
CA GLY A 266 22.96 -6.65 -15.57
C GLY A 266 22.24 -5.32 -15.34
N SER A 267 21.31 -4.94 -16.23
CA SER A 267 20.44 -3.77 -15.99
C SER A 267 19.44 -4.06 -14.87
N VAL A 268 19.11 -3.02 -14.11
CA VAL A 268 18.19 -3.12 -12.97
C VAL A 268 16.92 -2.35 -13.25
N SER A 269 15.79 -2.96 -12.92
CA SER A 269 14.46 -2.37 -13.01
C SER A 269 13.86 -2.32 -11.61
N CYS A 270 13.20 -1.22 -11.28
CA CYS A 270 12.54 -1.02 -9.99
C CYS A 270 11.03 -1.01 -10.16
N TYR A 271 10.33 -1.71 -9.27
CA TYR A 271 8.88 -1.79 -9.24
C TYR A 271 8.35 -1.38 -7.88
N ILE A 272 7.25 -0.63 -7.89
CA ILE A 272 6.46 -0.26 -6.71
C ILE A 272 5.07 -0.85 -6.88
N ASN A 273 4.65 -1.69 -5.94
CA ASN A 273 3.35 -2.39 -5.97
C ASN A 273 3.11 -3.08 -7.33
N GLY A 274 4.17 -3.66 -7.91
CA GLY A 274 4.15 -4.34 -9.21
C GLY A 274 4.17 -3.42 -10.45
N HIS A 275 4.13 -2.09 -10.28
CA HIS A 275 4.25 -1.14 -11.38
C HIS A 275 5.71 -0.72 -11.57
N LEU A 276 6.21 -0.80 -12.81
CA LEU A 276 7.55 -0.35 -13.15
C LEU A 276 7.71 1.15 -12.89
N GLN A 277 8.78 1.53 -12.18
CA GLN A 277 9.12 2.90 -11.82
C GLN A 277 10.33 3.43 -12.58
N PHE A 278 11.29 2.56 -12.89
CA PHE A 278 12.36 2.84 -13.83
C PHE A 278 12.97 1.53 -14.34
N ASP A 279 13.56 1.59 -15.52
CA ASP A 279 14.43 0.56 -16.06
C ASP A 279 15.81 1.18 -16.36
N GLY A 280 16.88 0.58 -15.84
CA GLY A 280 18.23 1.12 -15.97
C GLY A 280 18.73 1.27 -17.41
N ARG A 281 18.06 0.65 -18.39
CA ARG A 281 18.40 0.81 -19.82
C ARG A 281 17.91 2.13 -20.40
N ASP A 282 16.83 2.70 -19.87
CA ASP A 282 16.16 3.86 -20.47
C ASP A 282 15.71 4.95 -19.50
N GLU A 283 15.96 4.79 -18.20
CA GLU A 283 15.65 5.81 -17.18
C GLU A 283 16.20 7.19 -17.53
N HIS A 284 17.32 7.23 -18.23
CA HIS A 284 17.98 8.46 -18.64
C HIS A 284 17.13 9.30 -19.60
N ILE A 285 16.33 8.66 -20.46
CA ILE A 285 15.36 9.33 -21.32
C ILE A 285 14.33 10.05 -20.46
N TYR A 286 13.80 9.34 -19.45
CA TYR A 286 12.80 9.88 -18.54
C TYR A 286 13.33 11.05 -17.70
N HIS A 287 14.46 10.85 -17.00
CA HIS A 287 14.98 11.87 -16.08
C HIS A 287 15.56 13.08 -16.81
N GLU A 288 16.17 12.90 -17.98
CA GLU A 288 16.64 14.04 -18.79
C GLU A 288 15.44 14.87 -19.29
N MET A 289 14.37 14.23 -19.75
CA MET A 289 13.12 14.91 -20.14
C MET A 289 12.40 15.57 -18.97
N LEU A 290 12.46 14.99 -17.77
CA LEU A 290 11.86 15.56 -16.57
C LEU A 290 12.62 16.80 -16.09
N VAL A 291 13.96 16.77 -16.10
CA VAL A 291 14.78 17.80 -15.41
C VAL A 291 15.24 18.90 -16.34
N HIS A 292 15.88 18.57 -17.46
CA HIS A 292 16.63 19.56 -18.23
C HIS A 292 15.76 20.62 -18.91
N PRO A 293 14.55 20.33 -19.47
CA PRO A 293 13.70 21.37 -20.01
C PRO A 293 13.36 22.46 -18.99
N ALA A 294 13.05 22.08 -17.74
CA ALA A 294 12.74 23.01 -16.67
C ALA A 294 13.96 23.82 -16.25
N MET A 295 15.08 23.14 -15.99
CA MET A 295 16.33 23.78 -15.58
C MET A 295 16.91 24.71 -16.65
N SER A 296 16.59 24.48 -17.92
CA SER A 296 17.10 25.27 -19.06
C SER A 296 16.30 26.56 -19.30
N ILE A 297 15.01 26.60 -18.96
CA ILE A 297 14.16 27.79 -19.14
C ILE A 297 13.98 28.59 -17.85
N ALA A 298 14.35 28.03 -16.71
CA ALA A 298 14.30 28.71 -15.42
C ALA A 298 15.30 29.89 -15.41
N PRO A 299 14.86 31.12 -15.10
CA PRO A 299 15.77 32.27 -15.00
C PRO A 299 16.80 32.13 -13.88
N ARG A 300 16.42 31.40 -12.82
CA ARG A 300 17.25 31.08 -11.65
C ARG A 300 17.04 29.62 -11.27
N ARG A 301 18.09 28.98 -10.75
CA ARG A 301 18.10 27.56 -10.39
C ARG A 301 18.87 27.25 -9.12
N GLU A 302 19.04 28.25 -8.25
CA GLU A 302 19.78 28.15 -6.98
C GLU A 302 19.08 27.20 -5.99
N ARG A 303 17.75 27.25 -5.92
CA ARG A 303 16.96 26.44 -4.97
C ARG A 303 15.98 25.54 -5.71
N VAL A 304 16.24 24.24 -5.64
CA VAL A 304 15.43 23.21 -6.32
C VAL A 304 14.67 22.38 -5.30
N LEU A 305 13.40 22.11 -5.58
CA LEU A 305 12.58 21.16 -4.82
C LEU A 305 12.24 19.96 -5.70
N ILE A 306 12.52 18.76 -5.21
CA ILE A 306 12.10 17.50 -5.81
C ILE A 306 11.04 16.89 -4.89
N LEU A 307 9.84 16.66 -5.42
CA LEU A 307 8.76 15.97 -4.72
C LEU A 307 8.61 14.57 -5.33
N GLY A 308 8.82 13.53 -4.51
CA GLY A 308 9.07 12.17 -4.98
C GLY A 308 10.55 11.99 -5.33
N GLY A 309 10.84 11.15 -6.33
CA GLY A 309 12.20 10.94 -6.83
C GLY A 309 13.18 10.37 -5.81
N GLY A 310 12.70 9.61 -4.81
CA GLY A 310 13.54 9.01 -3.76
C GLY A 310 14.63 8.06 -4.27
N ASP A 311 14.56 7.62 -5.53
CA ASP A 311 15.61 6.86 -6.24
C ASP A 311 16.88 7.68 -6.53
N GLY A 312 16.78 9.02 -6.50
CA GLY A 312 17.90 9.94 -6.70
C GLY A 312 18.32 10.14 -8.17
N LEU A 313 17.60 9.60 -9.14
CA LEU A 313 17.90 9.75 -10.56
C LEU A 313 17.55 11.15 -11.08
N ALA A 314 16.42 11.73 -10.65
CA ALA A 314 16.12 13.14 -10.91
C ALA A 314 17.15 14.06 -10.24
N LEU A 315 17.55 13.76 -9.00
CA LEU A 315 18.58 14.50 -8.28
C LEU A 315 19.93 14.47 -9.01
N ARG A 316 20.32 13.32 -9.56
CA ARG A 316 21.53 13.17 -10.39
C ARG A 316 21.57 14.19 -11.52
N GLU A 317 20.45 14.38 -12.22
CA GLU A 317 20.35 15.34 -13.33
C GLU A 317 20.37 16.80 -12.86
N VAL A 318 19.75 17.10 -11.72
CA VAL A 318 19.77 18.44 -11.11
C VAL A 318 21.18 18.84 -10.69
N LEU A 319 21.96 17.91 -10.14
CA LEU A 319 23.32 18.16 -9.66
C LEU A 319 24.36 18.39 -10.78
N LYS A 320 23.95 18.29 -12.05
CA LYS A 320 24.79 18.68 -13.20
C LYS A 320 24.84 20.20 -13.45
N TYR A 321 24.04 20.98 -12.73
CA TYR A 321 23.98 22.44 -12.86
C TYR A 321 24.78 23.09 -11.73
N ASP A 322 25.89 23.74 -12.06
CA ASP A 322 26.80 24.37 -11.09
C ASP A 322 26.15 25.52 -10.31
N GLU A 323 25.10 26.15 -10.84
CA GLU A 323 24.40 27.25 -10.16
C GLU A 323 23.39 26.77 -9.10
N VAL A 324 23.20 25.46 -8.94
CA VAL A 324 22.38 24.90 -7.87
C VAL A 324 23.13 25.06 -6.56
N GLU A 325 22.51 25.72 -5.58
CA GLU A 325 23.06 25.92 -4.24
C GLU A 325 22.39 24.97 -3.22
N THR A 326 21.09 24.71 -3.38
CA THR A 326 20.33 23.85 -2.47
C THR A 326 19.32 23.01 -3.22
N VAL A 327 19.21 21.75 -2.81
CA VAL A 327 18.16 20.83 -3.27
C VAL A 327 17.44 20.27 -2.06
N THR A 328 16.11 20.43 -2.01
CA THR A 328 15.27 19.71 -1.06
C THR A 328 14.59 18.55 -1.79
N LEU A 329 14.83 17.31 -1.37
CA LEU A 329 14.17 16.12 -1.88
C LEU A 329 13.19 15.62 -0.82
N VAL A 330 11.92 15.48 -1.20
CA VAL A 330 10.85 15.04 -0.30
C VAL A 330 10.23 13.78 -0.86
N ASP A 331 10.54 12.65 -0.24
CA ASP A 331 9.94 11.35 -0.57
C ASP A 331 9.11 10.83 0.60
N LEU A 332 8.08 10.03 0.35
CA LEU A 332 7.26 9.50 1.43
C LEU A 332 7.95 8.32 2.14
N ASP A 333 8.67 7.48 1.39
CA ASP A 333 9.12 6.17 1.82
C ASP A 333 10.64 6.10 2.07
N PRO A 334 11.07 5.93 3.34
CA PRO A 334 12.49 5.80 3.67
C PRO A 334 13.16 4.59 2.99
N VAL A 335 12.42 3.51 2.71
CA VAL A 335 13.00 2.32 2.03
C VAL A 335 13.55 2.71 0.66
N MET A 336 12.88 3.60 -0.08
CA MET A 336 13.35 4.04 -1.40
C MET A 336 14.64 4.86 -1.27
N THR A 337 14.67 5.84 -0.36
CA THR A 337 15.86 6.68 -0.17
C THR A 337 17.04 5.91 0.41
N GLU A 338 16.79 4.95 1.31
CA GLU A 338 17.83 4.07 1.88
C GLU A 338 18.42 3.14 0.81
N LEU A 339 17.60 2.58 -0.07
CA LEU A 339 18.06 1.82 -1.23
C LEU A 339 18.94 2.70 -2.12
N ALA A 340 18.47 3.91 -2.41
CA ALA A 340 19.18 4.83 -3.27
C ALA A 340 20.54 5.28 -2.69
N GLN A 341 20.68 5.28 -1.36
CA GLN A 341 21.92 5.57 -0.63
C GLN A 341 22.84 4.36 -0.44
N ASN A 342 22.31 3.15 -0.27
CA ASN A 342 23.11 2.03 0.23
C ASN A 342 23.24 0.86 -0.75
N ASN A 343 22.35 0.76 -1.73
CA ASN A 343 22.34 -0.36 -2.68
C ASN A 343 23.29 -0.09 -3.87
N GLU A 344 24.21 -1.01 -4.14
CA GLU A 344 25.21 -0.87 -5.22
C GLU A 344 24.59 -0.69 -6.62
N HIS A 345 23.40 -1.22 -6.87
CA HIS A 345 22.73 -1.03 -8.15
C HIS A 345 22.17 0.39 -8.29
N PHE A 346 21.56 0.94 -7.23
CA PHE A 346 21.09 2.33 -7.23
C PHE A 346 22.25 3.30 -7.31
N ILE A 347 23.29 3.12 -6.50
CA ILE A 347 24.46 4.01 -6.47
C ILE A 347 25.07 4.14 -7.87
N ARG A 348 25.15 3.04 -8.62
CA ARG A 348 25.63 3.05 -10.01
C ARG A 348 24.71 3.82 -10.96
N LEU A 349 23.40 3.73 -10.78
CA LEU A 349 22.43 4.43 -11.63
C LEU A 349 22.33 5.92 -11.26
N ASN A 350 22.16 6.26 -9.99
CA ASN A 350 22.04 7.63 -9.52
C ASN A 350 23.39 8.36 -9.40
N ASN A 351 24.50 7.70 -9.71
CA ASN A 351 25.85 8.24 -9.68
C ASN A 351 26.19 8.87 -8.33
N ASP A 352 25.83 8.17 -7.25
CA ASP A 352 26.08 8.55 -5.87
C ASP A 352 25.40 9.86 -5.41
N SER A 353 24.37 10.32 -6.14
CA SER A 353 23.71 11.62 -5.92
C SER A 353 23.18 11.80 -4.49
N LEU A 354 22.80 10.71 -3.81
CA LEU A 354 22.26 10.70 -2.46
C LEU A 354 23.27 10.36 -1.35
N ARG A 355 24.49 9.90 -1.67
CA ARG A 355 25.58 9.70 -0.68
C ARG A 355 26.63 10.80 -0.70
N ASP A 356 26.57 11.67 -1.70
CA ASP A 356 27.49 12.79 -1.83
C ASP A 356 27.58 13.56 -0.50
N ALA A 357 28.79 14.02 -0.13
CA ALA A 357 29.08 14.69 1.15
C ALA A 357 28.19 15.92 1.43
N ARG A 358 27.45 16.36 0.41
CA ARG A 358 26.39 17.36 0.39
C ARG A 358 25.07 16.98 1.09
N VAL A 359 24.81 15.70 1.37
CA VAL A 359 23.46 15.22 1.73
C VAL A 359 23.25 15.22 3.25
N GLN A 360 22.25 15.99 3.70
CA GLN A 360 21.67 15.91 5.04
C GLN A 360 20.36 15.10 4.97
N SER A 361 20.39 13.87 5.47
CA SER A 361 19.17 13.08 5.67
C SER A 361 18.55 13.43 7.02
N LEU A 362 17.25 13.70 7.03
CA LEU A 362 16.50 14.05 8.24
C LEU A 362 15.40 13.02 8.46
N GLU A 363 15.63 12.16 9.43
CA GLU A 363 14.62 11.21 9.90
C GLU A 363 13.72 11.86 10.96
N ASN A 364 12.41 11.79 10.73
CA ASN A 364 11.28 11.77 11.67
C ASN A 364 10.19 12.86 11.63
N PHE A 365 9.00 12.29 11.88
CA PHE A 365 7.64 12.77 12.01
C PHE A 365 7.45 13.90 13.03
N ALA A 366 7.19 15.10 12.52
CA ALA A 366 6.16 16.05 12.94
C ALA A 366 6.58 17.41 12.39
N ILE A 367 5.84 17.93 11.40
CA ILE A 367 5.94 19.35 11.09
C ILE A 367 5.19 20.06 12.23
N GLU A 368 5.91 20.51 13.27
CA GLU A 368 5.33 21.37 14.30
C GLU A 368 5.24 22.80 13.74
N PRO A 369 4.03 23.38 13.62
CA PRO A 369 3.84 24.71 13.06
C PRO A 369 4.06 25.75 14.15
N THR A 370 5.29 25.87 14.66
CA THR A 370 5.61 26.94 15.61
C THR A 370 7.05 27.43 15.46
N SER A 371 7.15 28.75 15.28
CA SER A 371 8.34 29.61 15.14
C SER A 371 8.95 29.68 13.74
N GLU A 372 9.41 30.88 13.36
CA GLU A 372 9.93 31.32 12.06
C GLU A 372 11.17 30.53 11.57
N HIS A 373 11.52 29.44 12.25
CA HIS A 373 12.59 28.52 11.93
C HIS A 373 12.09 27.09 12.14
N LEU A 374 12.19 26.27 11.09
CA LEU A 374 12.02 24.82 11.20
C LEU A 374 13.16 24.32 12.12
N GLN A 375 12.85 23.94 13.36
CA GLN A 375 13.81 23.23 14.22
C GLN A 375 13.92 21.79 13.73
N ILE A 376 14.77 21.62 12.72
CA ILE A 376 15.22 20.33 12.24
C ILE A 376 16.27 19.83 13.25
N ASN A 377 15.89 18.88 14.09
CA ASN A 377 16.85 18.17 14.95
C ASN A 377 17.61 17.13 14.12
N VAL A 378 18.74 17.56 13.54
CA VAL A 378 19.69 16.70 12.82
C VAL A 378 20.29 15.68 13.79
N THR A 379 19.94 14.41 13.69
CA THR A 379 20.68 13.31 14.33
C THR A 379 21.45 12.54 13.28
N GLY A 380 22.64 13.05 12.94
CA GLY A 380 23.50 12.44 11.92
C GLY A 380 24.81 13.19 11.73
N ARG A 381 25.68 13.22 12.75
CA ARG A 381 27.07 13.68 12.59
C ARG A 381 27.96 12.50 12.17
N GLY A 382 27.99 12.20 10.88
CA GLY A 382 29.11 11.52 10.23
C GLY A 382 30.07 12.58 9.70
N ALA A 383 30.94 13.13 10.56
CA ALA A 383 31.95 14.08 10.11
C ALA A 383 33.05 13.36 9.32
N LEU A 384 33.07 13.53 8.00
CA LEU A 384 34.30 13.45 7.22
C LEU A 384 34.63 14.85 6.72
N SER A 385 35.52 15.49 7.47
CA SER A 385 36.18 16.72 7.06
C SER A 385 37.17 16.38 5.94
N GLN A 386 36.74 16.56 4.70
CA GLN A 386 37.64 16.89 3.60
C GLN A 386 37.28 18.31 3.16
N SER A 387 38.27 19.19 3.18
CA SER A 387 38.19 20.53 2.60
C SER A 387 38.00 20.39 1.11
N VAL A 388 36.75 20.45 0.65
CA VAL A 388 36.43 20.58 -0.76
C VAL A 388 36.42 22.07 -1.07
N ASP A 389 37.40 22.55 -1.85
CA ASP A 389 37.53 23.93 -2.32
C ASP A 389 36.49 24.29 -3.43
N GLN A 390 35.39 23.54 -3.53
CA GLN A 390 34.26 23.81 -4.41
C GLN A 390 33.00 24.04 -3.57
N GLU A 391 32.27 25.13 -3.85
CA GLU A 391 30.92 25.37 -3.32
C GLU A 391 29.97 24.31 -3.90
N LEU A 392 29.83 23.21 -3.18
CA LEU A 392 28.97 22.09 -3.55
C LEU A 392 27.53 22.34 -3.04
N PRO A 393 26.46 22.09 -3.82
CA PRO A 393 25.07 22.31 -3.39
C PRO A 393 24.70 21.51 -2.14
N LEU A 394 23.96 22.10 -1.20
CA LEU A 394 23.43 21.37 -0.05
C LEU A 394 22.19 20.55 -0.44
N VAL A 395 22.22 19.23 -0.28
CA VAL A 395 21.08 18.35 -0.53
C VAL A 395 20.41 17.99 0.79
N THR A 396 19.11 18.21 0.93
CA THR A 396 18.33 17.83 2.12
C THR A 396 17.29 16.79 1.74
N VAL A 397 17.34 15.61 2.35
CA VAL A 397 16.39 14.51 2.11
C VAL A 397 15.41 14.42 3.27
N LEU A 398 14.12 14.49 2.97
CA LEU A 398 13.02 14.44 3.93
C LEU A 398 12.09 13.28 3.62
N ASN A 399 11.92 12.34 4.57
CA ASN A 399 10.95 11.26 4.45
C ASN A 399 9.58 11.65 5.02
N VAL A 400 8.84 12.50 4.32
CA VAL A 400 7.54 13.06 4.75
C VAL A 400 6.53 13.14 3.60
N ASP A 401 5.25 13.26 3.95
CA ASP A 401 4.19 13.45 2.94
C ASP A 401 4.38 14.78 2.20
N ALA A 402 4.45 14.71 0.87
CA ALA A 402 4.70 15.86 0.01
C ALA A 402 3.59 16.92 0.10
N ALA A 403 2.32 16.52 0.25
CA ALA A 403 1.21 17.46 0.41
C ALA A 403 1.28 18.20 1.74
N ALA A 404 1.63 17.51 2.82
CA ALA A 404 1.90 18.12 4.12
C ALA A 404 3.10 19.08 4.06
N PHE A 405 4.18 18.69 3.38
CA PHE A 405 5.36 19.53 3.19
C PHE A 405 5.04 20.83 2.45
N VAL A 406 4.41 20.77 1.28
CA VAL A 406 4.07 21.99 0.52
C VAL A 406 3.05 22.87 1.22
N ALA A 407 2.22 22.32 2.10
CA ALA A 407 1.27 23.11 2.89
C ALA A 407 1.94 23.87 4.04
N GLN A 408 3.00 23.32 4.64
CA GLN A 408 3.49 23.77 5.96
C GLN A 408 4.93 24.29 5.95
N ALA A 409 5.81 23.75 5.12
CA ALA A 409 7.22 24.16 5.10
C ALA A 409 7.34 25.63 4.64
N PRO A 410 8.21 26.47 5.21
CA PRO A 410 8.47 27.81 4.73
C PRO A 410 9.37 27.79 3.48
N GLY A 411 9.54 28.95 2.85
CA GLY A 411 10.45 29.11 1.71
C GLY A 411 9.79 28.98 0.33
N ARG A 412 10.57 29.36 -0.68
CA ARG A 412 10.22 29.27 -2.09
C ARG A 412 11.39 28.70 -2.89
N TYR A 413 11.08 28.07 -4.01
CA TYR A 413 12.02 27.39 -4.89
C TYR A 413 11.95 27.99 -6.28
N ASP A 414 13.09 28.02 -6.95
CA ASP A 414 13.21 28.57 -8.29
C ASP A 414 12.86 27.51 -9.34
N VAL A 415 13.12 26.23 -9.03
CA VAL A 415 12.63 25.09 -9.80
C VAL A 415 11.94 24.08 -8.88
N ILE A 416 10.78 23.58 -9.30
CA ILE A 416 10.10 22.46 -8.62
C ILE A 416 9.89 21.30 -9.59
N ILE A 417 10.40 20.13 -9.26
CA ILE A 417 10.27 18.88 -10.01
C ILE A 417 9.32 17.96 -9.24
N VAL A 418 8.25 17.51 -9.90
CA VAL A 418 7.26 16.60 -9.33
C VAL A 418 7.37 15.25 -10.04
N ASP A 419 7.83 14.26 -9.28
CA ASP A 419 8.16 12.91 -9.75
C ASP A 419 7.42 11.86 -8.92
N PHE A 420 6.10 11.90 -9.01
CA PHE A 420 5.22 10.99 -8.29
C PHE A 420 4.84 9.77 -9.15
N PRO A 421 4.51 8.63 -8.53
CA PRO A 421 3.86 7.53 -9.22
C PRO A 421 2.48 7.92 -9.79
N ASP A 422 2.06 7.22 -10.84
CA ASP A 422 0.76 7.45 -11.49
C ASP A 422 -0.43 7.40 -10.50
N PRO A 423 -1.52 8.17 -10.73
CA PRO A 423 -2.66 8.32 -9.83
C PRO A 423 -3.61 7.10 -9.86
N ASN A 424 -3.07 5.91 -9.58
CA ASN A 424 -3.74 4.61 -9.60
C ASN A 424 -4.46 4.27 -8.27
N SER A 425 -4.47 5.20 -7.30
CA SER A 425 -5.16 5.09 -6.03
C SER A 425 -5.76 6.44 -5.62
N VAL A 426 -6.71 6.43 -4.68
CA VAL A 426 -7.33 7.66 -4.17
C VAL A 426 -6.31 8.48 -3.36
N GLU A 427 -5.39 7.81 -2.69
CA GLU A 427 -4.29 8.40 -1.93
C GLU A 427 -3.36 9.20 -2.86
N LEU A 428 -2.87 8.59 -3.94
CA LEU A 428 -2.02 9.27 -4.93
C LEU A 428 -2.77 10.37 -5.68
N ALA A 429 -4.05 10.16 -6.02
CA ALA A 429 -4.84 11.14 -6.76
C ALA A 429 -4.98 12.50 -6.04
N LYS A 430 -4.81 12.55 -4.71
CA LYS A 430 -4.80 13.81 -3.94
C LYS A 430 -3.61 14.70 -4.31
N LEU A 431 -2.47 14.11 -4.67
CA LEU A 431 -1.27 14.81 -5.14
C LEU A 431 -1.44 15.41 -6.54
N TYR A 432 -2.51 15.07 -7.26
CA TYR A 432 -2.86 15.62 -8.57
C TYR A 432 -4.11 16.53 -8.48
N SER A 433 -4.42 17.05 -7.30
CA SER A 433 -5.61 17.89 -7.07
C SER A 433 -5.33 19.38 -7.21
N GLN A 434 -6.35 20.17 -7.56
CA GLN A 434 -6.28 21.64 -7.59
C GLN A 434 -5.75 22.21 -6.27
N HIS A 435 -6.08 21.58 -5.14
CA HIS A 435 -5.62 22.01 -3.82
C HIS A 435 -4.11 21.85 -3.65
N PHE A 436 -3.56 20.69 -4.06
CA PHE A 436 -2.12 20.46 -4.04
C PHE A 436 -1.37 21.46 -4.92
N TYR A 437 -1.83 21.67 -6.16
CA TYR A 437 -1.23 22.68 -7.05
C TYR A 437 -1.33 24.10 -6.50
N GLY A 438 -2.40 24.42 -5.77
CA GLY A 438 -2.53 25.70 -5.07
C GLY A 438 -1.41 25.94 -4.04
N PHE A 439 -1.02 24.91 -3.28
CA PHE A 439 0.14 24.97 -2.39
C PHE A 439 1.46 24.97 -3.15
N LEU A 440 1.58 24.17 -4.21
CA LEU A 440 2.76 24.16 -5.09
C LEU A 440 3.06 25.56 -5.62
N ARG A 441 2.04 26.30 -6.05
CA ARG A 441 2.16 27.69 -6.53
C ARG A 441 2.68 28.65 -5.46
N GLN A 442 2.35 28.42 -4.19
CA GLN A 442 2.85 29.22 -3.08
C GLN A 442 4.32 28.93 -2.77
N LYS A 443 4.82 27.75 -3.15
CA LYS A 443 6.22 27.35 -3.02
C LYS A 443 7.08 27.76 -4.20
N LEU A 444 6.50 28.07 -5.34
CA LEU A 444 7.26 28.55 -6.50
C LEU A 444 7.66 30.03 -6.30
N SER A 445 8.88 30.40 -6.70
CA SER A 445 9.26 31.80 -6.84
C SER A 445 8.44 32.48 -7.94
N ALA A 446 8.40 33.82 -7.96
CA ALA A 446 7.54 34.55 -8.90
C ALA A 446 7.87 34.26 -10.37
N ASP A 447 9.15 34.04 -10.65
CA ASP A 447 9.74 33.67 -11.93
C ASP A 447 10.17 32.20 -12.00
N GLY A 448 9.72 31.38 -11.06
CA GLY A 448 10.09 29.98 -10.99
C GLY A 448 9.39 29.14 -12.04
N ILE A 449 9.97 27.98 -12.33
CA ILE A 449 9.45 26.97 -13.25
C ILE A 449 9.17 25.68 -12.49
N PHE A 450 8.04 25.05 -12.75
CA PHE A 450 7.75 23.71 -12.27
C PHE A 450 7.61 22.74 -13.44
N VAL A 451 7.86 21.47 -13.17
CA VAL A 451 7.68 20.38 -14.11
C VAL A 451 7.14 19.16 -13.38
N GLN A 452 6.30 18.39 -14.07
CA GLN A 452 5.65 17.23 -13.49
C GLN A 452 5.48 16.11 -14.50
N GLN A 453 5.88 14.90 -14.10
CA GLN A 453 5.44 13.66 -14.75
C GLN A 453 3.91 13.57 -14.75
N SER A 454 3.31 13.17 -15.87
CA SER A 454 1.86 13.28 -16.05
C SER A 454 1.21 12.12 -16.81
N THR A 455 1.73 10.90 -16.64
CA THR A 455 1.29 9.67 -17.32
C THR A 455 1.38 9.75 -18.86
N SER A 456 0.83 8.74 -19.54
CA SER A 456 0.89 8.62 -21.00
C SER A 456 -0.16 9.47 -21.70
N PRO A 457 0.21 10.37 -22.64
CA PRO A 457 -0.75 11.11 -23.47
C PRO A 457 -1.43 10.22 -24.53
N TYR A 458 -0.96 8.99 -24.71
CA TYR A 458 -1.55 8.00 -25.62
C TYR A 458 -2.39 6.97 -24.85
N HIS A 459 -1.77 6.23 -23.92
CA HIS A 459 -2.45 5.17 -23.19
C HIS A 459 -3.42 5.70 -22.14
N ALA A 460 -3.13 6.85 -21.52
CA ALA A 460 -3.93 7.48 -20.47
C ALA A 460 -4.30 8.93 -20.82
N LYS A 461 -4.65 9.16 -22.10
CA LYS A 461 -4.91 10.50 -22.67
C LYS A 461 -5.76 11.40 -21.78
N GLU A 462 -6.91 10.93 -21.31
CA GLU A 462 -7.82 11.79 -20.53
C GLU A 462 -7.26 12.09 -19.14
N ALA A 463 -6.50 11.17 -18.54
CA ALA A 463 -5.78 11.44 -17.31
C ALA A 463 -4.70 12.51 -17.52
N PHE A 464 -3.87 12.36 -18.57
CA PHE A 464 -2.86 13.35 -18.97
C PHE A 464 -3.45 14.76 -19.18
N LEU A 465 -4.59 14.86 -19.87
CA LEU A 465 -5.27 16.14 -20.11
C LEU A 465 -5.95 16.70 -18.85
N CYS A 466 -6.50 15.85 -18.00
CA CYS A 466 -7.07 16.26 -16.71
C CYS A 466 -6.02 16.87 -15.79
N ILE A 467 -4.79 16.33 -15.78
CA ILE A 467 -3.65 16.92 -15.05
C ILE A 467 -3.40 18.34 -15.51
N GLY A 468 -3.26 18.57 -16.83
CA GLY A 468 -3.08 19.90 -17.41
C GLY A 468 -4.20 20.89 -17.05
N ARG A 469 -5.48 20.47 -17.19
CA ARG A 469 -6.62 21.32 -16.79
C ARG A 469 -6.59 21.67 -15.30
N THR A 470 -6.20 20.72 -14.46
CA THR A 470 -6.15 20.91 -13.00
C THR A 470 -5.01 21.85 -12.61
N ILE A 471 -3.84 21.71 -13.22
CA ILE A 471 -2.70 22.63 -13.10
C ILE A 471 -3.12 24.05 -13.48
N THR A 472 -3.73 24.23 -14.65
CA THR A 472 -4.18 25.55 -15.12
C THR A 472 -5.24 26.14 -14.19
N SER A 473 -6.17 25.33 -13.68
CA SER A 473 -7.18 25.78 -12.72
C SER A 473 -6.63 26.23 -11.36
N ALA A 474 -5.37 25.88 -11.05
CA ALA A 474 -4.66 26.35 -9.86
C ALA A 474 -3.85 27.64 -10.12
N GLY A 475 -3.94 28.18 -11.34
CA GLY A 475 -3.36 29.46 -11.74
C GLY A 475 -1.91 29.37 -12.22
N PHE A 476 -1.60 28.31 -12.95
CA PHE A 476 -0.37 28.13 -13.71
C PHE A 476 -0.64 28.30 -15.21
N ALA A 477 0.33 28.87 -15.93
CA ALA A 477 0.46 28.62 -17.36
C ALA A 477 1.34 27.38 -17.55
N ALA A 478 0.89 26.41 -18.33
CA ALA A 478 1.60 25.15 -18.51
C ALA A 478 1.53 24.65 -19.96
N VAL A 479 2.57 23.93 -20.37
CA VAL A 479 2.77 23.38 -21.71
C VAL A 479 2.97 21.87 -21.59
N PRO A 480 2.23 21.05 -22.35
CA PRO A 480 2.47 19.62 -22.41
C PRO A 480 3.63 19.30 -23.34
N TYR A 481 4.37 18.25 -23.03
CA TYR A 481 5.36 17.64 -23.92
C TYR A 481 5.46 16.13 -23.65
N HIS A 482 6.03 15.37 -24.59
CA HIS A 482 6.06 13.91 -24.52
C HIS A 482 7.29 13.30 -25.18
N GLU A 483 7.59 12.06 -24.82
CA GLU A 483 8.64 11.24 -25.43
C GLU A 483 8.34 9.76 -25.20
N ASN A 484 8.82 8.90 -26.09
CA ASN A 484 8.77 7.46 -25.90
C ASN A 484 9.90 6.98 -24.99
N VAL A 485 9.54 6.48 -23.80
CA VAL A 485 10.46 5.76 -22.91
C VAL A 485 10.23 4.27 -23.15
N PRO A 486 11.14 3.51 -23.79
CA PRO A 486 10.87 2.16 -24.29
C PRO A 486 10.21 1.19 -23.30
N SER A 487 10.55 1.27 -22.02
CA SER A 487 9.99 0.45 -20.95
C SER A 487 8.58 0.87 -20.51
N PHE A 488 8.19 2.14 -20.73
CA PHE A 488 6.87 2.70 -20.40
C PHE A 488 5.96 2.89 -21.62
N GLY A 489 6.54 3.00 -22.81
CA GLY A 489 5.90 3.51 -24.02
C GLY A 489 5.88 5.04 -24.08
N GLU A 490 4.88 5.60 -24.77
CA GLU A 490 4.68 7.04 -24.84
C GLU A 490 4.43 7.63 -23.45
N TRP A 491 5.25 8.57 -23.03
CA TRP A 491 5.19 9.20 -21.71
C TRP A 491 5.11 10.72 -21.82
N GLY A 492 4.45 11.36 -20.86
CA GLY A 492 4.13 12.79 -20.93
C GLY A 492 4.44 13.55 -19.65
N TRP A 493 4.72 14.83 -19.83
CA TRP A 493 4.99 15.79 -18.77
C TRP A 493 4.25 17.10 -19.02
N TRP A 494 4.01 17.83 -17.95
CA TRP A 494 3.59 19.23 -17.99
C TRP A 494 4.65 20.10 -17.34
N ILE A 495 5.04 21.17 -18.04
CA ILE A 495 5.99 22.17 -17.56
C ILE A 495 5.33 23.54 -17.54
N GLY A 496 5.55 24.34 -16.50
CA GLY A 496 4.85 25.61 -16.36
C GLY A 496 5.43 26.56 -15.32
N GLY A 497 4.75 27.68 -15.15
CA GLY A 497 5.07 28.70 -14.16
C GLY A 497 3.84 29.54 -13.83
N SER A 498 3.98 30.53 -12.96
CA SER A 498 2.84 31.39 -12.58
C SER A 498 2.19 32.03 -13.81
N GLU A 499 0.87 31.91 -13.94
CA GLU A 499 0.09 32.55 -15.02
C GLU A 499 0.20 34.08 -15.03
N THR A 500 0.68 34.67 -13.92
CA THR A 500 0.91 36.11 -13.80
C THR A 500 2.10 36.60 -14.62
N LEU A 501 3.09 35.74 -14.88
CA LEU A 501 4.32 36.07 -15.60
C LEU A 501 4.49 35.30 -16.92
N TYR A 502 3.88 34.12 -16.99
CA TYR A 502 3.97 33.20 -18.11
C TYR A 502 2.62 33.04 -18.81
N SER A 503 2.69 32.74 -20.11
CA SER A 503 1.56 32.22 -20.90
C SER A 503 2.01 30.95 -21.59
N GLU A 504 1.07 30.08 -21.97
CA GLU A 504 1.39 28.84 -22.69
C GLU A 504 2.22 29.14 -23.95
N ALA A 505 1.82 30.14 -24.74
CA ALA A 505 2.53 30.53 -25.94
C ALA A 505 3.97 30.99 -25.67
N LYS A 506 4.18 31.78 -24.59
CA LYS A 506 5.52 32.24 -24.20
C LYS A 506 6.40 31.07 -23.78
N LEU A 507 5.90 30.18 -22.91
CA LEU A 507 6.63 29.00 -22.44
C LEU A 507 6.98 28.07 -23.60
N ARG A 508 6.02 27.77 -24.47
CA ARG A 508 6.23 26.91 -25.65
C ARG A 508 7.30 27.51 -26.57
N ASN A 509 7.27 28.82 -26.79
CA ASN A 509 8.28 29.49 -27.59
C ASN A 509 9.67 29.45 -26.94
N THR A 510 9.76 29.62 -25.61
CA THR A 510 11.04 29.50 -24.90
C THR A 510 11.61 28.09 -25.02
N LEU A 511 10.80 27.05 -24.77
CA LEU A 511 11.20 25.65 -24.88
C LEU A 511 11.65 25.27 -26.30
N ALA A 512 10.93 25.71 -27.32
CA ALA A 512 11.27 25.43 -28.71
C ALA A 512 12.57 26.10 -29.18
N ASN A 513 13.03 27.15 -28.47
CA ASN A 513 14.20 27.95 -28.84
C ASN A 513 15.31 27.88 -27.79
N ILE A 514 15.36 26.81 -26.99
CA ILE A 514 16.53 26.53 -26.15
C ILE A 514 17.75 26.41 -27.08
N PRO A 515 18.79 27.25 -26.90
CA PRO A 515 19.93 27.25 -27.80
C PRO A 515 20.86 26.06 -27.56
N ASP A 516 21.04 25.69 -26.30
CA ASP A 516 21.93 24.63 -25.86
C ASP A 516 21.50 24.11 -24.47
N LEU A 517 21.89 22.88 -24.16
CA LEU A 517 21.73 22.28 -22.83
C LEU A 517 23.05 22.43 -22.08
N THR A 518 23.03 23.20 -20.99
CA THR A 518 24.23 23.49 -20.19
C THR A 518 24.79 22.26 -19.48
N ALA A 519 23.93 21.31 -19.12
CA ALA A 519 24.32 20.05 -18.50
C ALA A 519 24.61 18.98 -19.57
N GLU A 520 25.57 18.09 -19.30
CA GLU A 520 25.85 16.93 -20.17
C GLU A 520 24.68 15.95 -20.16
N THR A 521 24.16 15.59 -21.34
CA THR A 521 23.04 14.67 -21.54
C THR A 521 23.47 13.44 -22.35
N ARG A 522 22.82 12.30 -22.12
CA ARG A 522 23.02 11.06 -22.89
C ARG A 522 22.04 10.93 -24.05
N TYR A 523 20.83 11.42 -23.87
CA TYR A 523 19.74 11.29 -24.84
C TYR A 523 19.31 12.66 -25.37
N LEU A 524 19.07 13.62 -24.48
CA LEU A 524 18.35 14.84 -24.81
C LEU A 524 19.20 15.85 -25.57
N THR A 525 18.66 16.39 -26.67
CA THR A 525 19.20 17.58 -27.35
C THR A 525 18.15 18.70 -27.40
N PRO A 526 18.54 19.96 -27.68
CA PRO A 526 17.56 21.04 -27.89
C PRO A 526 16.53 20.75 -28.99
N GLU A 527 16.92 20.06 -30.06
CA GLU A 527 16.02 19.63 -31.13
C GLU A 527 15.00 18.61 -30.63
N MET A 528 15.41 17.72 -29.73
CA MET A 528 14.51 16.72 -29.14
C MET A 528 13.52 17.38 -28.18
N VAL A 529 13.95 18.37 -27.39
CA VAL A 529 13.00 19.20 -26.62
C VAL A 529 12.00 19.89 -27.54
N ARG A 530 12.45 20.49 -28.65
CA ARG A 530 11.55 21.10 -29.65
C ARG A 530 10.57 20.09 -30.26
N SER A 531 11.04 18.87 -30.55
CA SER A 531 10.23 17.78 -31.10
C SER A 531 9.18 17.29 -30.10
N SER A 532 9.53 17.16 -28.82
CA SER A 532 8.65 16.70 -27.74
C SER A 532 7.40 17.57 -27.54
N LEU A 533 7.42 18.81 -28.03
CA LEU A 533 6.30 19.75 -27.99
C LEU A 533 5.24 19.48 -29.07
N GLN A 534 5.52 18.59 -30.03
CA GLN A 534 4.68 18.33 -31.20
C GLN A 534 3.77 17.13 -30.99
N PHE A 535 2.47 17.39 -30.88
CA PHE A 535 1.46 16.34 -30.76
C PHE A 535 0.77 16.08 -32.10
N GLY A 536 0.32 14.83 -32.31
CA GLY A 536 -0.49 14.45 -33.45
C GLY A 536 -1.83 15.19 -33.50
N LYS A 537 -2.45 15.21 -34.69
CA LYS A 537 -3.79 15.81 -34.87
C LYS A 537 -4.80 15.22 -33.88
N SER A 538 -5.53 16.08 -33.18
CA SER A 538 -6.53 15.71 -32.17
C SER A 538 -6.00 14.92 -30.96
N GLN A 539 -4.69 14.76 -30.79
CA GLN A 539 -4.12 14.03 -29.65
C GLN A 539 -4.39 14.75 -28.33
N LEU A 540 -4.42 16.08 -28.33
CA LEU A 540 -4.74 16.90 -27.15
C LEU A 540 -6.21 17.34 -27.07
N GLU A 541 -7.06 16.94 -28.01
CA GLU A 541 -8.47 17.32 -28.02
C GLU A 541 -9.30 16.40 -27.10
N THR A 542 -10.14 17.00 -26.25
CA THR A 542 -11.11 16.29 -25.41
C THR A 542 -12.36 17.12 -25.20
N ASN A 543 -13.50 16.44 -25.01
CA ASN A 543 -14.76 17.07 -24.64
C ASN A 543 -14.95 17.16 -23.11
N GLN A 544 -14.04 16.57 -22.34
CA GLN A 544 -14.08 16.61 -20.88
C GLN A 544 -13.53 17.95 -20.37
N THR A 545 -14.24 18.55 -19.42
CA THR A 545 -13.87 19.83 -18.80
C THR A 545 -13.54 19.69 -17.31
N GLU A 546 -13.70 18.51 -16.75
CA GLU A 546 -13.56 18.28 -15.32
C GLU A 546 -12.10 18.38 -14.87
N ILE A 547 -11.91 18.92 -13.67
CA ILE A 547 -10.64 18.99 -12.95
C ILE A 547 -10.64 18.03 -11.76
N SER A 548 -9.45 17.69 -11.28
CA SER A 548 -9.31 16.86 -10.08
C SER A 548 -9.29 17.71 -8.81
N THR A 549 -10.11 17.34 -7.83
CA THR A 549 -10.13 17.96 -6.49
C THR A 549 -10.01 16.87 -5.43
N ILE A 550 -9.73 17.24 -4.18
CA ILE A 550 -9.64 16.26 -3.07
C ILE A 550 -10.96 15.49 -2.88
N THR A 551 -12.10 16.16 -3.04
CA THR A 551 -13.42 15.56 -2.86
C THR A 551 -13.92 14.83 -4.11
N HIS A 552 -13.42 15.23 -5.29
CA HIS A 552 -13.76 14.63 -6.57
C HIS A 552 -12.47 14.33 -7.36
N PRO A 553 -11.76 13.25 -7.06
CA PRO A 553 -10.49 12.90 -7.70
C PRO A 553 -10.75 12.31 -9.11
N ARG A 554 -11.19 13.16 -10.05
CA ARG A 554 -11.54 12.75 -11.42
C ARG A 554 -10.40 12.06 -12.16
N ILE A 555 -9.16 12.48 -11.87
CA ILE A 555 -7.95 11.89 -12.42
C ILE A 555 -7.86 10.38 -12.21
N TYR A 556 -8.22 9.89 -11.01
CA TYR A 556 -8.20 8.47 -10.67
C TYR A 556 -9.16 7.67 -11.57
N ASN A 557 -10.37 8.19 -11.78
CA ASN A 557 -11.36 7.53 -12.62
C ASN A 557 -10.90 7.47 -14.09
N TYR A 558 -10.41 8.57 -14.63
CA TYR A 558 -9.91 8.61 -16.01
C TYR A 558 -8.70 7.70 -16.22
N TYR A 559 -7.81 7.61 -15.23
CA TYR A 559 -6.68 6.68 -15.25
C TYR A 559 -7.18 5.23 -15.27
N LEU A 560 -8.08 4.85 -14.36
CA LEU A 560 -8.63 3.49 -14.33
C LEU A 560 -9.40 3.12 -15.61
N GLU A 561 -10.17 4.05 -16.17
CA GLU A 561 -10.90 3.82 -17.43
C GLU A 561 -9.95 3.57 -18.59
N ALA A 562 -8.87 4.34 -18.69
CA ALA A 562 -7.88 4.19 -19.73
C ALA A 562 -7.27 2.77 -19.74
N TRP A 563 -6.86 2.28 -18.57
CA TRP A 563 -6.25 0.95 -18.45
C TRP A 563 -7.24 -0.22 -18.57
N LYS A 564 -8.55 0.00 -18.39
CA LYS A 564 -9.55 -1.05 -18.71
C LYS A 564 -9.55 -1.40 -20.19
N HIS A 565 -9.32 -0.42 -21.06
CA HIS A 565 -9.30 -0.63 -22.51
C HIS A 565 -7.97 -1.22 -22.99
N THR A 566 -6.87 -0.98 -22.29
CA THR A 566 -5.53 -1.50 -22.62
C THR A 566 -5.26 -2.90 -22.06
N ARG A 567 -5.97 -3.34 -21.00
CA ARG A 567 -5.88 -4.71 -20.41
C ARG A 567 -6.29 -5.87 -21.34
N GLY A 568 -6.61 -5.60 -22.61
CA GLY A 568 -6.70 -6.64 -23.64
C GLY A 568 -5.35 -7.16 -24.15
N ILE A 569 -4.21 -6.63 -23.68
CA ILE A 569 -2.87 -6.91 -24.24
C ILE A 569 -1.81 -7.28 -23.16
N LEU A 570 -2.19 -7.57 -21.91
CA LEU A 570 -1.26 -8.15 -20.92
C LEU A 570 -1.74 -9.49 -20.40
#